data_AF-L8JEK7-F1
#
_entry.id   AF-L8JEK7-F1
#
_cell.length_a   1.000
_cell.length_b   1.000
_cell.length_c   1.000
_cell.angle_alpha   90.00
_cell.angle_beta   90.00
_cell.angle_gamma   90.00
#
_symmetry.space_group_name_H-M   'P 1'
#
loop_
_entity.id
_entity.type
_entity.pdbx_description
1 polymer ?
#
loop_
_entity_poly.entity_id
_entity_poly.type
_entity_poly.pdbx_seq_one_letter_code
_entity_poly.pdbx_strand_id
1 'polypeptide(L)'
;MDKASLINRPVVIKCLAHDGYRRAGLAFKTGINTLQAGTVTRSQLAMLEADPCLALCQQENQAAETDTPDNPSGPVVQGCVSDGISQKASEK
;
A
#
# COMPACT_ATOMS: atom_id res chain seq x y z
N MET A 1 12.87 -5.76 17.73
CA MET A 1 12.30 -6.41 16.53
C MET A 1 11.78 -7.78 16.92
N ASP A 2 10.48 -7.99 16.82
CA ASP A 2 9.83 -9.28 17.06
C ASP A 2 10.18 -10.26 15.95
N LYS A 3 10.81 -11.38 16.29
CA LYS A 3 11.19 -12.42 15.30
C LYS A 3 9.97 -13.00 14.57
N ALA A 4 8.79 -12.96 15.20
CA ALA A 4 7.53 -13.43 14.61
C ALA A 4 7.07 -12.61 13.39
N SER A 5 7.54 -11.37 13.25
CA SER A 5 7.16 -10.50 12.13
C SER A 5 8.05 -10.65 10.91
N LEU A 6 9.14 -11.40 11.00
CA LEU A 6 10.05 -11.65 9.88
C LEU A 6 9.44 -12.65 8.89
N ILE A 7 9.80 -12.51 7.62
CA ILE A 7 9.42 -13.49 6.61
C ILE A 7 10.24 -14.78 6.79
N ASN A 8 9.58 -15.94 6.71
CA ASN A 8 10.24 -17.24 6.90
C ASN A 8 10.70 -17.89 5.59
N ARG A 9 10.59 -17.19 4.47
CA ARG A 9 10.99 -17.66 3.14
C ARG A 9 11.86 -16.63 2.42
N PRO A 10 12.78 -17.06 1.56
CA PRO A 10 13.48 -16.15 0.67
C PRO A 10 12.50 -15.59 -0.38
N VAL A 11 12.75 -14.36 -0.84
CA VAL A 11 11.97 -13.72 -1.90
C VAL A 11 12.91 -13.11 -2.94
N VAL A 12 12.49 -13.16 -4.20
CA VAL A 12 13.24 -12.59 -5.32
C VAL A 12 12.52 -11.33 -5.79
N ILE A 13 13.25 -10.22 -5.82
CA ILE A 13 12.74 -8.92 -6.25
C ILE A 13 13.49 -8.47 -7.49
N LYS A 14 12.76 -8.16 -8.55
CA LYS A 14 13.29 -7.51 -9.74
C LYS A 14 13.10 -6.00 -9.60
N CYS A 15 14.21 -5.28 -9.41
CA CYS A 15 14.22 -3.83 -9.42
C CYS A 15 14.31 -3.31 -10.86
N LEU A 16 13.30 -2.54 -11.26
CA LEU A 16 13.21 -1.90 -12.57
C LEU A 16 13.82 -0.48 -12.57
N ALA A 17 14.19 0.03 -11.39
CA ALA A 17 14.81 1.34 -11.22
C ALA A 17 16.35 1.29 -11.40
N HIS A 18 17.00 2.43 -11.17
CA HIS A 18 18.44 2.59 -11.22
C HIS A 18 19.15 1.92 -10.03
N ASP A 19 20.46 1.73 -10.17
CA ASP A 19 21.27 1.09 -9.14
C ASP A 19 21.31 1.97 -7.88
N GLY A 20 21.11 1.35 -6.72
CA GLY A 20 21.06 2.04 -5.44
C GLY A 20 19.65 2.54 -5.06
N TYR A 21 18.60 2.10 -5.75
CA TYR A 21 17.22 2.40 -5.38
C TYR A 21 16.92 1.98 -3.94
N ARG A 22 16.29 2.87 -3.15
CA ARG A 22 16.06 2.64 -1.72
C ARG A 22 14.58 2.54 -1.38
N ARG A 23 14.18 1.44 -0.75
CA ARG A 23 12.81 1.23 -0.27
C ARG A 23 12.78 0.38 0.98
N ALA A 24 11.88 0.68 1.92
CA ALA A 24 11.73 -0.05 3.20
C ALA A 24 13.03 -0.19 4.04
N GLY A 25 13.98 0.73 3.85
CA GLY A 25 15.30 0.69 4.50
C GLY A 25 16.35 -0.19 3.81
N LEU A 26 16.02 -0.76 2.64
CA LEU A 26 16.91 -1.61 1.85
C LEU A 26 17.37 -0.86 0.59
N ALA A 27 18.59 -1.17 0.14
CA ALA A 27 19.12 -0.70 -1.13
C ALA A 27 19.10 -1.87 -2.13
N PHE A 28 18.54 -1.63 -3.32
CA PHE A 28 18.44 -2.59 -4.39
C PHE A 28 19.39 -2.23 -5.52
N LYS A 29 19.96 -3.24 -6.17
CA LYS A 29 20.66 -3.09 -7.44
C LYS A 29 19.66 -3.22 -8.58
N THR A 30 19.95 -2.60 -9.73
CA THR A 30 19.12 -2.81 -10.93
C THR A 30 19.13 -4.29 -11.32
N GLY A 31 17.96 -4.83 -11.64
CA GLY A 31 17.81 -6.25 -11.97
C GLY A 31 17.38 -7.11 -10.78
N ILE A 32 17.94 -8.30 -10.62
CA ILE A 32 17.46 -9.30 -9.67
C ILE A 32 18.17 -9.17 -8.31
N ASN A 33 17.38 -9.13 -7.24
CA ASN A 33 17.85 -9.08 -5.86
C ASN A 33 17.17 -10.20 -5.07
N THR A 34 17.95 -10.98 -4.34
CA THR A 34 17.42 -12.07 -3.50
C THR A 34 17.49 -11.65 -2.04
N LEU A 35 16.33 -11.62 -1.38
CA LEU A 35 16.23 -11.38 0.05
C LEU A 35 16.09 -12.73 0.76
N GLN A 36 16.94 -12.98 1.76
CA GLN A 36 16.92 -14.22 2.52
C GLN A 36 15.76 -14.24 3.54
N ALA A 37 15.32 -15.42 3.94
CA ALA A 37 14.40 -15.55 5.07
C ALA A 37 14.99 -14.87 6.32
N GLY A 38 14.16 -14.21 7.12
CA GLY A 38 14.59 -13.51 8.32
C GLY A 38 15.24 -12.14 8.09
N THR A 39 15.37 -11.67 6.85
CA THR A 39 16.01 -10.37 6.56
C THR A 39 15.06 -9.19 6.58
N VAL A 40 13.79 -9.43 6.24
CA VAL A 40 12.75 -8.39 6.15
C VAL A 40 11.51 -8.80 6.92
N THR A 41 10.77 -7.81 7.42
CA THR A 41 9.48 -8.02 8.07
C THR A 41 8.35 -8.09 7.06
N ARG A 42 7.19 -8.62 7.47
CA ARG A 42 5.96 -8.61 6.65
C ARG A 42 5.55 -7.21 6.22
N SER A 43 5.66 -6.22 7.12
CA SER A 43 5.36 -4.83 6.80
C SER A 43 6.31 -4.27 5.74
N GLN A 44 7.61 -4.58 5.84
CA GLN A 44 8.58 -4.20 4.81
C GLN A 44 8.28 -4.89 3.48
N LEU A 45 7.89 -6.16 3.50
CA LEU A 45 7.50 -6.89 2.29
C LEU A 45 6.28 -6.23 1.61
N ALA A 46 5.24 -5.87 2.37
CA ALA A 46 4.08 -5.16 1.84
C ALA A 46 4.45 -3.80 1.21
N MET A 47 5.41 -3.06 1.81
CA MET A 47 5.93 -1.82 1.23
C MET A 47 6.68 -2.03 -0.10
N LEU A 48 7.32 -3.19 -0.28
CA LEU A 48 8.02 -3.54 -1.50
C LEU A 48 7.03 -3.99 -2.59
N GLU A 49 5.96 -4.70 -2.21
CA GLU A 49 4.87 -5.11 -3.12
C GLU A 49 4.05 -3.91 -3.62
N ALA A 50 3.85 -2.90 -2.77
CA ALA A 50 3.18 -1.67 -3.15
C ALA A 50 4.03 -0.75 -4.06
N ASP A 51 5.30 -1.09 -4.31
CA ASP A 51 6.20 -0.25 -5.09
C ASP A 51 6.16 -0.60 -6.59
N PRO A 52 5.78 0.34 -7.47
CA PRO A 52 5.65 0.06 -8.91
C PRO A 52 6.99 -0.17 -9.60
N CYS A 53 8.12 0.23 -8.99
CA CYS A 53 9.45 0.01 -9.55
C CYS A 53 10.05 -1.35 -9.13
N LEU A 54 9.38 -2.10 -8.24
CA LEU A 54 9.82 -3.40 -7.76
C LEU A 54 8.80 -4.46 -8.19
N ALA A 55 9.25 -5.44 -8.96
CA ALA A 55 8.45 -6.60 -9.31
C ALA A 55 8.84 -7.77 -8.40
N LEU A 56 7.91 -8.21 -7.54
CA LEU A 56 8.12 -9.40 -6.73
C LEU A 56 7.99 -10.65 -7.60
N CYS A 57 9.09 -11.34 -7.83
CA CYS A 57 9.07 -12.67 -8.43
C CYS A 57 8.76 -13.67 -7.30
N GLN A 58 7.48 -13.88 -7.03
CA GLN A 58 7.07 -14.88 -6.05
C GLN A 58 7.59 -16.25 -6.49
N GLN A 59 8.49 -16.83 -5.69
CA GLN A 59 8.70 -18.26 -5.71
C GLN A 59 7.47 -18.85 -5.03
N GLU A 60 6.56 -19.37 -5.85
CA GLU A 60 5.25 -19.93 -5.55
C GLU A 60 5.11 -20.42 -4.10
N ASN A 61 4.51 -19.58 -3.26
CA ASN A 61 3.69 -20.04 -2.15
C ASN A 61 2.75 -18.90 -1.74
N GLN A 62 1.47 -19.13 -1.96
CA GLN A 62 0.39 -18.14 -1.90
C GLN A 62 0.36 -17.37 -0.59
N ALA A 63 0.26 -16.04 -0.70
CA ALA A 63 -0.56 -15.21 0.18
C ALA A 63 -0.84 -13.92 -0.61
N ALA A 64 -1.73 -14.03 -1.58
CA ALA A 64 -2.37 -12.87 -2.18
C ALA A 64 -3.36 -12.33 -1.16
N GLU A 65 -2.94 -11.36 -0.36
CA GLU A 65 -3.85 -10.49 0.35
C GLU A 65 -3.93 -9.19 -0.46
N THR A 66 -4.80 -9.21 -1.46
CA THR A 66 -5.38 -8.02 -2.07
C THR A 66 -6.12 -7.26 -0.99
N ASP A 67 -5.42 -6.40 -0.27
CA ASP A 67 -6.04 -5.29 0.44
C ASP A 67 -6.45 -4.27 -0.61
N THR A 68 -7.63 -4.49 -1.19
CA THR A 68 -8.36 -3.45 -1.90
C THR A 68 -8.51 -2.26 -0.96
N PRO A 69 -8.03 -1.05 -1.30
CA PRO A 69 -8.43 0.13 -0.56
C PRO A 69 -9.94 0.31 -0.80
N ASP A 70 -10.71 -0.06 0.22
CA ASP A 70 -12.10 0.32 0.40
C ASP A 70 -12.14 1.84 0.30
N ASN A 71 -12.60 2.32 -0.85
CA ASN A 71 -12.85 3.71 -1.14
C ASN A 71 -14.15 4.07 -0.43
N PRO A 72 -14.18 4.88 0.65
CA PRO A 72 -15.45 5.31 1.23
C PRO A 72 -16.00 6.46 0.36
N SER A 73 -16.35 6.16 -0.89
CA SER A 73 -17.12 7.06 -1.74
C SER A 73 -18.57 6.57 -1.78
N GLY A 74 -19.29 6.90 -0.72
CA GLY A 74 -20.74 6.96 -0.70
C GLY A 74 -21.18 7.94 0.40
N PRO A 75 -22.28 8.70 0.24
CA PRO A 75 -23.38 8.44 -0.68
C PRO A 75 -23.77 9.65 -1.56
N VAL A 76 -24.02 9.42 -2.85
CA VAL A 76 -24.87 10.32 -3.65
C VAL A 76 -26.33 10.02 -3.34
N VAL A 77 -26.83 10.47 -2.18
CA VAL A 77 -28.27 10.61 -1.95
C VAL A 77 -28.65 12.02 -2.38
N GLN A 78 -29.05 12.16 -3.64
CA GLN A 78 -29.73 13.35 -4.14
C GLN A 78 -31.18 13.30 -3.63
N GLY A 79 -31.36 13.70 -2.37
CA GLY A 79 -32.65 14.02 -1.80
C GLY A 79 -32.86 15.53 -1.85
N CYS A 80 -33.54 16.01 -2.89
CA CYS A 80 -34.09 17.36 -2.92
C CYS A 80 -35.24 17.44 -1.90
N VAL A 81 -34.93 17.91 -0.69
CA VAL A 81 -35.93 18.34 0.28
C VAL A 81 -36.15 19.84 0.14
N SER A 82 -37.39 20.17 -0.22
CA SER A 82 -37.97 21.49 -0.16
C SER A 82 -38.23 21.85 1.30
N ASP A 83 -37.78 23.03 1.76
CA ASP A 83 -38.35 23.85 2.84
C ASP A 83 -37.37 25.04 3.01
N GLY A 84 -37.77 26.30 2.97
CA GLY A 84 -38.84 26.87 3.76
C GLY A 84 -38.23 27.74 4.88
N ILE A 85 -38.37 29.06 4.72
CA ILE A 85 -38.35 30.11 5.76
C ILE A 85 -37.04 30.44 6.51
N SER A 86 -36.55 31.67 6.33
CA SER A 86 -36.09 32.48 7.47
C SER A 86 -36.21 33.98 7.22
N GLN A 87 -36.78 34.62 8.22
CA GLN A 87 -37.22 35.99 8.32
C GLN A 87 -36.04 36.96 8.32
N LYS A 88 -36.15 38.08 7.61
CA LYS A 88 -35.40 39.30 7.96
C LYS A 88 -36.33 40.27 8.66
N ALA A 89 -36.13 40.39 9.96
CA ALA A 89 -36.38 41.63 10.68
C ALA A 89 -35.48 42.73 10.11
N SER A 90 -36.06 43.89 9.81
CA SER A 90 -35.33 45.16 9.89
C SER A 90 -36.32 46.32 10.01
N GLU A 91 -36.54 46.69 11.26
CA GLU A 91 -36.71 48.03 11.80
C GLU A 91 -36.22 49.17 10.89
N LYS A 92 -37.12 50.06 10.44
CA LYS A 92 -37.24 51.47 10.87
C LYS A 92 -38.41 52.19 10.19
#